data_AF-K1DWC0-F1
#
_entry.id   AF-K1DWC0-F1
#
_cell.length_a   1.000
_cell.length_b   1.000
_cell.length_c   1.000
_cell.angle_alpha   90.00
_cell.angle_beta   90.00
_cell.angle_gamma   90.00
#
_symmetry.space_group_name_H-M   'P 1'
#
loop_
_entity.id
_entity.type
_entity.pdbx_description
1 polymer ?
#
loop_
_entity_poly.entity_id
_entity_poly.type
_entity_poly.pdbx_seq_one_letter_code
_entity_poly.pdbx_strand_id
1 'polypeptide(L)'
;MSEPLHRVAMGLLVTGERVLLAHRHPLRRHYPDCWDGVGGHIEAGESPEQALVRECQEELGVTVTRWRRLAPPVTAWADDLELHPFVVDAWRGTPTNLAPDEHDDLAWVDPGTLGSLRLAHPGLAPPRHDRHEPLSMRNPGFARVGDSCEAGVYRVTRESRGG
;
A
#
# COMPACT_ATOMS: atom_id res chain seq x y z
N MET A 1 -20.96 -25.76 4.49
CA MET A 1 -20.72 -24.42 5.08
C MET A 1 -19.71 -23.76 4.15
N SER A 2 -20.08 -22.70 3.44
CA SER A 2 -19.10 -21.96 2.62
C SER A 2 -17.99 -21.45 3.53
N GLU A 3 -16.74 -21.56 3.10
CA GLU A 3 -15.63 -20.87 3.78
C GLU A 3 -15.98 -19.37 3.87
N PRO A 4 -15.64 -18.71 4.98
CA PRO A 4 -15.98 -17.30 5.15
C PRO A 4 -15.27 -16.46 4.10
N LEU A 5 -16.00 -15.48 3.55
CA LEU A 5 -15.49 -14.41 2.70
C LEU A 5 -14.14 -13.90 3.25
N HIS A 6 -13.09 -13.98 2.45
CA HIS A 6 -11.79 -13.41 2.75
C HIS A 6 -11.96 -11.89 2.86
N ARG A 7 -11.89 -11.35 4.06
CA ARG A 7 -11.99 -9.91 4.30
C ARG A 7 -10.59 -9.34 4.43
N VAL A 8 -10.26 -8.35 3.61
CA VAL A 8 -8.90 -7.76 3.52
C VAL A 8 -9.00 -6.26 3.71
N ALA A 9 -8.08 -5.67 4.48
CA ALA A 9 -7.88 -4.23 4.52
C ALA A 9 -6.65 -3.87 3.68
N MET A 10 -6.76 -2.86 2.82
CA MET A 10 -5.68 -2.43 1.95
C MET A 10 -5.48 -0.92 2.05
N GLY A 11 -4.24 -0.50 2.28
CA GLY A 11 -3.81 0.89 2.38
C GLY A 11 -3.03 1.34 1.16
N LEU A 12 -3.46 2.48 0.59
CA LEU A 12 -2.65 3.27 -0.34
C LEU A 12 -2.03 4.44 0.43
N LEU A 13 -0.73 4.31 0.74
CA LEU A 13 0.02 5.42 1.36
C LEU A 13 0.32 6.46 0.29
N VAL A 14 -0.03 7.72 0.57
CA VAL A 14 0.14 8.82 -0.39
C VAL A 14 1.04 9.93 0.15
N THR A 15 1.92 10.42 -0.70
CA THR A 15 2.78 11.58 -0.40
C THR A 15 2.94 12.45 -1.64
N GLY A 16 2.59 13.73 -1.54
CA GLY A 16 2.54 14.60 -2.72
C GLY A 16 1.53 14.08 -3.71
N GLU A 17 1.99 13.86 -4.94
CA GLU A 17 1.19 13.22 -5.98
C GLU A 17 1.46 11.72 -6.11
N ARG A 18 2.29 11.10 -5.25
CA ARG A 18 2.70 9.69 -5.40
C ARG A 18 1.94 8.76 -4.48
N VAL A 19 1.81 7.51 -4.91
CA VAL A 19 1.29 6.39 -4.12
C VAL A 19 2.40 5.37 -3.88
N LEU A 20 2.53 4.85 -2.67
CA LEU A 20 3.39 3.72 -2.39
C LEU A 20 2.67 2.44 -2.79
N LEU A 21 3.32 1.62 -3.60
CA LEU A 21 2.88 0.29 -3.96
C LEU A 21 3.93 -0.73 -3.54
N ALA A 22 3.45 -1.93 -3.22
CA ALA A 22 4.27 -3.11 -3.00
C ALA A 22 4.14 -4.06 -4.20
N HIS A 23 5.26 -4.55 -4.71
CA HIS A 23 5.25 -5.60 -5.72
C HIS A 23 5.10 -6.94 -5.01
N ARG A 24 4.00 -7.65 -5.30
CA ARG A 24 3.68 -8.95 -4.69
C ARG A 24 4.65 -10.00 -5.22
N HIS A 25 5.28 -10.72 -4.29
CA HIS A 25 6.27 -11.74 -4.62
C HIS A 25 5.71 -12.74 -5.66
N PRO A 26 6.46 -13.14 -6.70
CA PRO A 26 5.96 -14.04 -7.75
C PRO A 26 5.46 -15.41 -7.26
N LEU A 27 5.84 -15.79 -6.03
CA LEU A 27 5.43 -17.04 -5.39
C LEU A 27 4.12 -16.93 -4.58
N ARG A 28 3.48 -15.75 -4.53
CA ARG A 28 2.20 -15.60 -3.83
C ARG A 28 1.09 -16.41 -4.50
N ARG A 29 0.25 -17.06 -3.70
CA ARG A 29 -0.90 -17.83 -4.21
C ARG A 29 -1.93 -16.94 -4.91
N HIS A 30 -2.17 -15.76 -4.34
CA HIS A 30 -3.15 -14.78 -4.84
C HIS A 30 -2.44 -13.54 -5.36
N TYR A 31 -2.79 -13.15 -6.58
CA TYR A 31 -2.22 -12.02 -7.31
C TYR A 31 -0.67 -12.00 -7.29
N PRO A 32 0.01 -13.04 -7.83
CA PRO A 32 1.47 -13.03 -7.94
C PRO A 32 1.96 -12.07 -9.03
N ASP A 33 3.15 -11.51 -8.82
CA ASP A 33 3.91 -10.75 -9.82
C ASP A 33 3.14 -9.51 -10.34
N CYS A 34 2.54 -8.77 -9.41
CA CYS A 34 1.81 -7.55 -9.68
C CYS A 34 1.94 -6.55 -8.54
N TRP A 35 1.67 -5.28 -8.82
CA TRP A 35 1.70 -4.19 -7.85
C TRP A 35 0.37 -4.07 -7.12
N ASP A 36 0.44 -3.80 -5.81
CA ASP A 36 -0.72 -3.68 -4.94
C ASP A 36 -0.51 -2.64 -3.84
N GLY A 37 -1.59 -2.30 -3.13
CA GLY A 37 -1.49 -1.63 -1.84
C GLY A 37 -0.94 -2.55 -0.76
N VAL A 38 -0.61 -1.95 0.39
CA VAL A 38 -0.13 -2.69 1.57
C VAL A 38 -1.31 -3.12 2.41
N GLY A 39 -1.32 -4.35 2.89
CA GLY A 39 -2.49 -4.86 3.59
C GLY A 39 -2.60 -6.37 3.65
N GLY A 40 -3.61 -6.83 4.38
CA GLY A 40 -3.79 -8.24 4.65
C GLY A 40 -5.15 -8.55 5.26
N HIS A 41 -5.28 -9.78 5.75
CA HIS A 41 -6.56 -10.29 6.25
C HIS A 41 -7.00 -9.56 7.51
N ILE A 42 -8.30 -9.29 7.59
CA ILE A 42 -8.94 -8.79 8.80
C ILE A 42 -9.10 -9.97 9.76
N GLU A 43 -8.48 -9.90 10.92
CA GLU A 43 -8.53 -10.96 11.91
C GLU A 43 -9.88 -11.02 12.66
N ALA A 44 -10.11 -12.12 13.40
CA ALA A 44 -11.33 -12.30 14.16
C ALA A 44 -11.44 -11.23 15.28
N GLY A 45 -12.53 -10.47 15.26
CA GLY A 45 -12.76 -9.37 16.21
C GLY A 45 -12.06 -8.06 15.82
N GLU A 46 -11.35 -8.03 14.70
CA GLU A 46 -10.65 -6.86 14.18
C GLU A 46 -11.57 -6.03 13.25
N SER A 47 -11.53 -4.71 13.39
CA SER A 47 -12.14 -3.81 12.41
C SER A 47 -11.22 -3.63 11.18
N PRO A 48 -11.76 -3.32 9.99
CA PRO A 48 -10.91 -3.03 8.81
C PRO A 48 -9.85 -1.96 9.06
N GLU A 49 -10.16 -0.96 9.90
CA GLU A 49 -9.24 0.10 10.30
C GLU A 49 -8.11 -0.41 11.20
N GLN A 50 -8.41 -1.32 12.12
CA GLN A 50 -7.41 -1.94 12.99
C GLN A 50 -6.45 -2.80 12.15
N ALA A 51 -6.99 -3.60 11.23
CA ALA A 51 -6.22 -4.38 10.27
C ALA A 51 -5.29 -3.49 9.45
N LEU A 52 -5.80 -2.38 8.87
CA LEU A 52 -4.98 -1.41 8.13
C LEU A 52 -3.76 -0.93 8.94
N VAL A 53 -3.97 -0.55 10.22
CA VAL A 53 -2.90 -0.03 11.07
C VAL A 53 -1.88 -1.12 11.37
N ARG A 54 -2.32 -2.33 11.71
CA ARG A 54 -1.47 -3.50 12.00
C ARG A 54 -0.63 -3.88 10.78
N GLU A 55 -1.26 -4.08 9.64
CA GLU A 55 -0.60 -4.49 8.40
C GLU A 55 0.44 -3.44 7.94
N CYS A 56 0.11 -2.15 8.02
CA CYS A 56 1.10 -1.09 7.73
C CYS A 56 2.31 -1.12 8.70
N GLN A 57 2.10 -1.50 9.97
CA GLN A 57 3.21 -1.66 10.90
C GLN A 57 4.03 -2.91 10.60
N GLU A 58 3.39 -4.04 10.30
CA GLU A 58 4.03 -5.33 10.05
C GLU A 58 4.81 -5.35 8.73
N GLU A 59 4.21 -4.85 7.64
CA GLU A 59 4.79 -4.93 6.31
C GLU A 59 5.74 -3.78 5.98
N LEU A 60 5.49 -2.59 6.54
CA LEU A 60 6.23 -1.36 6.22
C LEU A 60 7.00 -0.75 7.39
N GLY A 61 6.71 -1.13 8.63
CA GLY A 61 7.28 -0.48 9.81
C GLY A 61 6.72 0.92 10.09
N VAL A 62 5.56 1.26 9.54
CA VAL A 62 4.96 2.60 9.71
C VAL A 62 3.71 2.58 10.57
N THR A 63 3.57 3.60 11.40
CA THR A 63 2.38 3.77 12.23
C THR A 63 1.44 4.78 11.59
N VAL A 64 0.32 4.29 11.06
CA VAL A 64 -0.73 5.13 10.46
C VAL A 64 -1.32 6.07 11.53
N THR A 65 -1.37 7.37 11.22
CA THR A 65 -1.95 8.40 12.12
C THR A 65 -3.19 9.07 11.55
N ARG A 66 -3.38 8.99 10.23
CA ARG A 66 -4.59 9.46 9.56
C ARG A 66 -4.85 8.61 8.32
N TRP A 67 -6.11 8.26 8.16
CA TRP A 67 -6.61 7.51 7.03
C TRP A 67 -8.04 7.91 6.73
N ARG A 68 -8.51 7.54 5.54
CA ARG A 68 -9.94 7.57 5.17
C ARG A 68 -10.24 6.41 4.25
N ARG A 69 -11.50 5.98 4.19
CA ARG A 69 -11.94 5.00 3.18
C ARG A 69 -11.77 5.60 1.78
N LEU A 70 -11.24 4.80 0.87
CA LEU A 70 -11.10 5.17 -0.55
C LEU A 70 -12.43 5.04 -1.27
N ALA A 71 -13.10 3.91 -1.05
CA ALA A 71 -14.36 3.53 -1.62
C ALA A 71 -15.13 2.66 -0.61
N PRO A 72 -16.43 2.39 -0.83
CA PRO A 72 -17.12 1.30 -0.15
C PRO A 72 -16.37 -0.03 -0.35
N PRO A 73 -16.59 -1.03 0.53
CA PRO A 73 -15.99 -2.35 0.36
C PRO A 73 -16.30 -2.92 -1.03
N VAL A 74 -15.27 -3.47 -1.68
CA VAL A 74 -15.37 -4.07 -3.01
C VAL A 74 -15.43 -5.58 -2.85
N THR A 75 -16.53 -6.18 -3.29
CA THR A 75 -16.69 -7.64 -3.25
C THR A 75 -16.37 -8.25 -4.61
N ALA A 76 -15.30 -9.04 -4.67
CA ALA A 76 -14.98 -9.87 -5.83
C ALA A 76 -15.54 -11.28 -5.57
N TRP A 77 -16.75 -11.52 -6.06
CA TRP A 77 -17.49 -12.77 -5.86
C TRP A 77 -16.76 -14.00 -6.43
N ALA A 78 -15.93 -13.81 -7.46
CA ALA A 78 -15.13 -14.90 -8.03
C ALA A 78 -13.96 -15.34 -7.14
N ASP A 79 -13.50 -14.44 -6.26
CA ASP A 79 -12.32 -14.64 -5.41
C ASP A 79 -12.69 -14.82 -3.93
N ASP A 80 -14.00 -14.91 -3.62
CA ASP A 80 -14.54 -14.88 -2.25
C ASP A 80 -13.89 -13.77 -1.39
N LEU A 81 -13.66 -12.60 -1.99
CA LEU A 81 -12.90 -11.49 -1.39
C LEU A 81 -13.80 -10.28 -1.14
N GLU A 82 -13.73 -9.71 0.06
CA GLU A 82 -14.23 -8.38 0.42
C GLU A 82 -13.06 -7.49 0.80
N LEU A 83 -12.72 -6.59 -0.11
CA LEU A 83 -11.63 -5.63 0.05
C LEU A 83 -12.14 -4.33 0.66
N HIS A 84 -11.48 -3.87 1.73
CA HIS A 84 -11.71 -2.58 2.38
C HIS A 84 -10.56 -1.64 2.02
N PRO A 85 -10.70 -0.78 0.99
CA PRO A 85 -9.63 0.08 0.54
C PRO A 85 -9.58 1.40 1.32
N PHE A 86 -8.37 1.79 1.71
CA PHE A 86 -8.08 3.00 2.46
C PHE A 86 -7.01 3.85 1.79
N VAL A 87 -7.06 5.14 2.07
CA VAL A 87 -6.00 6.09 1.76
C VAL A 87 -5.37 6.51 3.07
N VAL A 88 -4.05 6.41 3.14
CA VAL A 88 -3.24 6.79 4.28
C VAL A 88 -2.40 8.00 3.88
N ASP A 89 -2.68 9.16 4.47
CA ASP A 89 -2.04 10.43 4.11
C ASP A 89 -1.22 11.04 5.26
N ALA A 90 -1.17 10.37 6.42
CA ALA A 90 -0.24 10.72 7.50
C ALA A 90 0.17 9.49 8.33
N TRP A 91 1.48 9.34 8.56
CA TRP A 91 2.05 8.25 9.36
C TRP A 91 3.35 8.67 10.04
N ARG A 92 3.81 7.84 10.99
CA ARG A 92 5.14 7.92 11.60
C ARG A 92 6.02 6.77 11.12
N GLY A 93 7.32 7.02 11.02
CA GLY A 93 8.30 6.05 10.51
C GLY A 93 8.57 6.20 9.02
N THR A 94 9.51 5.39 8.52
CA THR A 94 9.94 5.38 7.12
C THR A 94 9.52 4.04 6.49
N PRO A 95 8.65 4.04 5.46
CA PRO A 95 8.25 2.82 4.78
C PRO A 95 9.47 2.02 4.34
N THR A 96 9.54 0.75 4.73
CA THR A 96 10.62 -0.18 4.40
C THR A 96 10.02 -1.56 4.21
N ASN A 97 10.52 -2.36 3.27
CA ASN A 97 10.02 -3.73 3.11
C ASN A 97 10.44 -4.60 4.31
N LEU A 98 9.47 -4.85 5.21
CA LEU A 98 9.60 -5.74 6.36
C LEU A 98 8.95 -7.12 6.13
N ALA A 99 8.27 -7.30 5.00
CA ALA A 99 7.60 -8.54 4.61
C ALA A 99 8.16 -9.09 3.28
N PRO A 100 9.45 -9.47 3.21
CA PRO A 100 10.11 -9.88 1.96
C PRO A 100 9.56 -11.17 1.35
N ASP A 101 8.91 -12.02 2.16
CA ASP A 101 8.25 -13.24 1.67
C ASP A 101 6.89 -12.94 1.00
N GLU A 102 6.34 -11.75 1.27
CA GLU A 102 5.08 -11.24 0.73
C GLU A 102 5.32 -10.37 -0.51
N HIS A 103 6.35 -9.52 -0.42
CA HIS A 103 6.66 -8.48 -1.39
C HIS A 103 8.16 -8.47 -1.70
N ASP A 104 8.55 -8.41 -2.97
CA ASP A 104 9.95 -8.37 -3.39
C ASP A 104 10.44 -6.97 -3.79
N ASP A 105 9.54 -6.01 -4.00
CA ASP A 105 9.86 -4.60 -4.25
C ASP A 105 8.86 -3.65 -3.59
N LEU A 106 9.31 -2.41 -3.32
CA LEU A 106 8.49 -1.30 -2.87
C LEU A 106 8.82 -0.07 -3.70
N ALA A 107 7.81 0.63 -4.22
CA ALA A 107 8.03 1.83 -5.02
C ALA A 107 6.97 2.90 -4.78
N TRP A 108 7.43 4.15 -4.75
CA TRP A 108 6.56 5.31 -4.96
C TRP A 108 6.28 5.43 -6.45
N VAL A 109 5.01 5.54 -6.82
CA VAL A 109 4.56 5.56 -8.22
C VAL A 109 3.78 6.84 -8.49
N ASP A 110 4.13 7.51 -9.59
CA ASP A 110 3.38 8.65 -10.11
C ASP A 110 2.04 8.15 -10.67
N PRO A 111 0.91 8.87 -10.48
CA PRO A 111 -0.41 8.38 -10.87
C PRO A 111 -0.56 8.16 -12.37
N GLY A 112 0.19 8.93 -13.18
CA GLY A 112 0.24 8.75 -14.64
C GLY A 112 0.86 7.43 -15.08
N THR A 113 1.69 6.81 -14.23
CA THR A 113 2.39 5.55 -14.52
C THR A 113 1.57 4.32 -14.13
N LEU A 114 0.55 4.47 -13.27
CA LEU A 114 -0.27 3.35 -12.79
C LEU A 114 -0.91 2.52 -13.91
N GLY A 115 -1.36 3.17 -14.99
CA GLY A 115 -1.96 2.48 -16.14
C GLY A 115 -1.00 1.59 -16.93
N SER A 116 0.31 1.71 -16.68
CA SER A 116 1.35 0.87 -17.29
C SER A 116 1.76 -0.31 -16.40
N LEU A 117 1.38 -0.30 -15.12
CA LEU A 117 1.70 -1.36 -14.18
C LEU A 117 0.63 -2.46 -14.21
N ARG A 118 1.06 -3.70 -13.98
CA ARG A 118 0.14 -4.80 -13.67
C ARG A 118 -0.34 -4.62 -12.23
N LEU A 119 -1.55 -4.10 -12.05
CA LEU A 119 -2.16 -3.89 -10.74
C LEU A 119 -2.99 -5.11 -10.32
N ALA A 120 -2.95 -5.48 -9.03
CA ALA A 120 -3.84 -6.51 -8.47
C ALA A 120 -5.32 -6.11 -8.61
N HIS A 121 -5.60 -4.81 -8.43
CA HIS A 121 -6.94 -4.24 -8.44
C HIS A 121 -7.01 -2.99 -9.36
N PRO A 122 -7.09 -3.16 -10.69
CA PRO A 122 -7.02 -2.05 -11.65
C PRO A 122 -8.18 -1.03 -11.56
N GLY A 123 -9.28 -1.40 -10.89
CA GLY A 123 -10.41 -0.48 -10.62
C GLY A 123 -10.19 0.47 -9.44
N LEU A 124 -9.17 0.24 -8.61
CA LEU A 124 -8.84 1.11 -7.47
C LEU A 124 -7.89 2.22 -7.92
N ALA A 125 -8.45 3.26 -8.52
CA ALA A 125 -7.69 4.47 -8.80
C ALA A 125 -7.35 5.17 -7.46
N PRO A 126 -6.08 5.50 -7.19
CA PRO A 126 -5.76 6.31 -6.03
C PRO A 126 -6.44 7.67 -6.18
N PRO A 127 -6.85 8.28 -5.06
CA PRO A 127 -7.46 9.59 -5.11
C PRO A 127 -6.43 10.61 -5.62
N ARG A 128 -6.90 11.62 -6.36
CA ARG A 128 -6.10 12.83 -6.54
C ARG A 128 -5.99 13.50 -5.16
N HIS A 129 -4.78 13.73 -4.69
CA HIS A 129 -4.60 14.47 -3.44
C HIS A 129 -5.04 15.92 -3.68
N ASP A 130 -5.96 16.44 -2.87
CA ASP A 130 -6.37 17.84 -2.96
C ASP A 130 -5.18 18.75 -2.59
N ARG A 131 -4.92 19.75 -3.44
CA ARG A 131 -3.70 20.60 -3.46
C ARG A 131 -3.58 21.59 -2.30
N HIS A 132 -4.14 21.31 -1.12
CA HIS A 132 -4.36 22.38 -0.13
C HIS A 132 -3.34 22.51 1.01
N GLU A 133 -2.30 21.67 1.13
CA GLU A 133 -1.32 21.86 2.22
C GLU A 133 0.07 21.25 1.94
N PRO A 134 1.19 21.94 2.26
CA PRO A 134 2.53 21.43 2.03
C PRO A 134 2.84 20.21 2.92
N LEU A 135 3.11 19.08 2.28
CA LEU A 135 3.35 17.78 2.92
C LEU A 135 4.72 17.64 3.59
N SER A 136 5.64 18.60 3.40
CA SER A 136 6.96 18.58 4.05
C SER A 136 6.89 18.63 5.58
N MET A 137 5.73 18.94 6.17
CA MET A 137 5.51 18.95 7.61
C MET A 137 4.76 17.73 8.16
N ARG A 138 4.23 16.82 7.31
CA ARG A 138 3.36 15.71 7.77
C ARG A 138 4.03 14.35 7.85
N ASN A 139 4.91 14.04 6.90
CA ASN A 139 5.53 12.72 6.79
C ASN A 139 7.07 12.86 6.76
N PRO A 140 7.73 13.06 7.92
CA PRO A 140 9.18 13.26 7.99
C PRO A 140 10.02 12.02 7.62
N GLY A 141 9.37 10.87 7.37
CA GLY A 141 9.99 9.61 6.95
C GLY A 141 9.79 9.28 5.47
N PHE A 142 9.71 10.26 4.58
CA PHE A 142 9.81 9.98 3.14
C PHE A 142 11.18 9.35 2.88
N ALA A 143 11.21 8.03 2.66
CA ALA A 143 12.42 7.32 2.30
C ALA A 143 13.09 8.05 1.13
N ARG A 144 14.42 8.24 1.18
CA ARG A 144 15.14 8.81 0.04
C ARG A 144 14.87 7.90 -1.16
N VAL A 145 14.15 8.45 -2.13
CA VAL A 145 13.95 7.86 -3.44
C VAL A 145 15.33 7.70 -4.06
N GLY A 146 15.72 6.46 -4.39
CA GLY A 146 16.88 6.24 -5.23
C GLY A 146 16.59 6.75 -6.64
N ASP A 147 17.51 7.53 -7.21
CA ASP A 147 17.43 7.97 -8.61
C ASP A 147 17.63 6.75 -9.52
N SER A 148 16.56 6.03 -9.85
CA SER A 148 16.59 5.03 -10.93
C SER A 148 15.36 5.19 -11.82
N CYS A 149 15.64 5.32 -13.12
CA CYS A 149 14.74 5.81 -14.13
C CYS A 149 13.98 4.67 -14.82
N GLU A 150 12.74 4.43 -14.37
CA GLU A 150 11.61 4.20 -15.26
C GLU A 150 10.63 5.36 -15.02
N ALA A 151 10.00 5.89 -16.07
CA ALA A 151 9.24 7.15 -15.99
C ALA A 151 8.11 7.08 -14.94
N GLY A 152 8.38 7.63 -13.75
CA GLY A 152 7.43 7.75 -12.64
C GLY A 152 7.36 6.58 -11.66
N VAL A 153 8.35 5.68 -11.62
CA VAL A 153 8.49 4.65 -10.56
C VAL A 153 9.79 4.89 -9.77
N TYR A 154 9.68 4.97 -8.45
CA TYR A 154 10.76 5.39 -7.56
C TYR A 154 10.93 4.38 -6.41
N ARG A 155 11.90 3.48 -6.53
CA ARG A 155 12.11 2.39 -5.57
C ARG A 155 12.52 2.90 -4.18
N VAL A 156 11.96 2.26 -3.16
CA VAL A 156 12.32 2.46 -1.75
C VAL A 156 13.57 1.65 -1.45
N THR A 157 14.73 2.31 -1.40
CA THR A 157 15.97 1.63 -1.02
C THR A 157 16.05 1.46 0.49
N ARG A 158 16.41 0.26 0.97
CA ARG A 158 16.85 0.11 2.37
C ARG A 158 18.04 1.05 2.60
N GLU A 159 17.94 1.97 3.56
CA GLU A 159 19.14 2.63 4.04
C GLU A 159 20.08 1.55 4.59
N SER A 160 21.20 1.35 3.91
CA SER A 160 22.33 0.66 4.50
C SER A 160 22.69 1.42 5.77
N ARG A 161 22.38 0.88 6.95
CA ARG A 161 22.95 1.38 8.19
C ARG A 161 24.47 1.31 8.01
N GLY A 162 25.08 2.47 7.76
CA GLY A 162 26.53 2.62 7.79
C GLY A 162 27.04 2.11 9.14
N GLY A 163 28.05 1.25 9.09
CA GLY A 163 28.67 0.64 10.26
C GLY A 163 29.44 1.63 11.13
#